data_AF-A0A5B1M3K5-F1
#
_entry.id   AF-A0A5B1M3K5-F1
#
_cell.length_a   1.000
_cell.length_b   1.000
_cell.length_c   1.000
_cell.angle_alpha   90.00
_cell.angle_beta   90.00
_cell.angle_gamma   90.00
#
_symmetry.space_group_name_H-M   'P 1'
#
loop_
_entity.id
_entity.type
_entity.pdbx_description
1 polymer ?
#
loop_
_entity_poly.entity_id
_entity_poly.type
_entity_poly.pdbx_seq_one_letter_code
_entity_poly.pdbx_strand_id
1 'polypeptide(L)'
;MKILYGDEWRAFDLTGLSVGVLVPPDQAARIVPAVVGSARAVKVFQDSPVWVVPVAVPRVGPVVSLARLHLRMAVRDAWTRRLLTPGRFGSREVVVSPSYYRALEQPHCKLVAWPVYAIVEHGVRTAEGIEHRLDVLITANPLGKAKAA
;
A
#
# COMPACT_ATOMS: atom_id res chain seq x y z
N MET A 1 8.09 16.70 7.55
CA MET A 1 7.72 15.70 6.52
C MET A 1 7.03 16.40 5.37
N LYS A 2 7.32 16.05 4.11
CA LYS A 2 6.62 16.59 2.93
C LYS A 2 5.42 15.71 2.57
N ILE A 3 4.27 16.30 2.29
CA ILE A 3 3.08 15.57 1.84
C ILE A 3 2.90 15.81 0.34
N LEU A 4 2.74 14.73 -0.42
CA LEU A 4 2.51 14.74 -1.86
C LEU A 4 1.13 14.14 -2.17
N TYR A 5 0.38 14.79 -3.04
CA TYR A 5 -0.97 14.38 -3.40
C TYR A 5 -1.03 13.84 -4.84
N GLY A 6 -1.87 12.83 -5.07
CA GLY A 6 -2.13 12.30 -6.41
C GLY A 6 -0.86 11.86 -7.13
N ASP A 7 -0.53 12.49 -8.24
CA ASP A 7 0.64 12.18 -9.07
C ASP A 7 1.88 13.08 -8.80
N GLU A 8 1.83 13.98 -7.80
CA GLU A 8 2.94 14.89 -7.46
C GLU A 8 4.26 14.15 -7.15
N TRP A 9 4.15 12.92 -6.63
CA TRP A 9 5.31 12.07 -6.32
C TRP A 9 6.15 11.71 -7.54
N ARG A 10 5.58 11.72 -8.75
CA ARG A 10 6.32 11.37 -9.98
C ARG A 10 7.39 12.40 -10.33
N ALA A 11 7.19 13.66 -9.93
CA ALA A 11 8.11 14.76 -10.20
C ALA A 11 9.08 15.03 -9.04
N PHE A 12 8.98 14.26 -7.95
CA PHE A 12 9.76 14.46 -6.73
C PHE A 12 10.85 13.39 -6.62
N ASP A 13 12.08 13.79 -6.24
CA ASP A 13 13.16 12.84 -6.00
C ASP A 13 12.96 12.14 -4.65
N LEU A 14 12.72 10.82 -4.71
CA LEU A 14 12.52 9.97 -3.54
C LEU A 14 13.81 9.27 -3.09
N THR A 15 14.92 9.48 -3.79
CA THR A 15 16.19 8.80 -3.55
C THR A 15 16.69 9.09 -2.14
N GLY A 16 17.03 8.03 -1.39
CA GLY A 16 17.54 8.16 -0.03
C GLY A 16 16.49 8.41 1.05
N LEU A 17 15.23 8.66 0.68
CA LEU A 17 14.17 9.06 1.61
C LEU A 17 13.35 7.87 2.15
N SER A 18 12.78 8.06 3.34
CA SER A 18 11.75 7.21 3.93
C SER A 18 10.36 7.69 3.50
N VAL A 19 9.66 6.88 2.71
CA VAL A 19 8.40 7.24 2.06
C VAL A 19 7.23 6.44 2.62
N GLY A 20 6.16 7.13 3.01
CA GLY A 20 4.88 6.52 3.34
C GLY A 20 3.93 6.56 2.16
N VAL A 21 3.20 5.48 1.92
CA VAL A 21 2.14 5.40 0.91
C VAL A 21 0.82 5.14 1.63
N LEU A 22 -0.07 6.12 1.59
CA LEU A 22 -1.41 6.09 2.20
C LEU A 22 -2.45 6.47 1.14
N VAL A 23 -2.74 5.54 0.26
CA VAL A 23 -3.67 5.71 -0.85
C VAL A 23 -4.65 4.53 -0.89
N PRO A 24 -5.80 4.66 -1.55
CA PRO A 24 -6.67 3.53 -1.83
C PRO A 24 -5.91 2.33 -2.42
N PRO A 25 -6.30 1.09 -2.07
CA PRO A 25 -5.53 -0.12 -2.41
C PRO A 25 -5.37 -0.35 -3.93
N ASP A 26 -6.32 0.11 -4.74
CA ASP A 26 -6.26 0.10 -6.20
C ASP A 26 -5.15 1.01 -6.76
N GLN A 27 -4.95 2.17 -6.14
CA GLN A 27 -3.86 3.09 -6.47
C GLN A 27 -2.52 2.58 -5.93
N ALA A 28 -2.53 2.01 -4.72
CA ALA A 28 -1.34 1.46 -4.08
C ALA A 28 -0.67 0.41 -4.98
N ALA A 29 -1.47 -0.46 -5.62
CA ALA A 29 -0.97 -1.47 -6.56
C ALA A 29 -0.20 -0.91 -7.76
N ARG A 30 -0.43 0.36 -8.13
CA ARG A 30 0.22 1.06 -9.24
C ARG A 30 1.41 1.90 -8.78
N ILE A 31 1.30 2.54 -7.60
CA ILE A 31 2.29 3.49 -7.08
C ILE A 31 3.44 2.77 -6.37
N VAL A 32 3.13 1.78 -5.52
CA VAL A 32 4.11 1.13 -4.65
C VAL A 32 5.30 0.54 -5.41
N PRO A 33 5.14 -0.19 -6.53
CA PRO A 33 6.29 -0.74 -7.25
C PRO A 33 7.30 0.32 -7.72
N ALA A 34 6.81 1.47 -8.19
CA ALA A 34 7.65 2.57 -8.63
C ALA A 34 8.36 3.25 -7.45
N VAL A 35 7.62 3.52 -6.37
CA VAL A 35 8.16 4.16 -5.16
C VAL A 35 9.22 3.28 -4.50
N VAL A 36 8.99 1.97 -4.40
CA VAL A 36 9.96 1.01 -3.84
C VAL A 36 11.24 0.93 -4.69
N GLY A 37 11.16 1.16 -6.00
CA GLY A 37 12.31 1.19 -6.89
C GLY A 37 13.24 2.40 -6.70
N SER A 38 12.74 3.50 -6.11
CA SER A 38 13.51 4.75 -5.94
C SER A 38 13.82 5.08 -4.48
N ALA A 39 12.92 4.77 -3.56
CA ALA A 39 13.05 5.17 -2.16
C ALA A 39 13.98 4.27 -1.35
N ARG A 40 14.63 4.82 -0.32
CA ARG A 40 15.47 4.06 0.62
C ARG A 40 14.66 3.13 1.50
N ALA A 41 13.48 3.58 1.94
CA ALA A 41 12.56 2.80 2.77
C ALA A 41 11.12 3.17 2.42
N VAL A 42 10.23 2.19 2.39
CA VAL A 42 8.82 2.38 2.06
C VAL A 42 7.94 1.76 3.12
N LYS A 43 6.94 2.50 3.60
CA LYS A 43 5.86 2.00 4.45
C LYS A 43 4.54 2.15 3.72
N VAL A 44 3.86 1.04 3.46
CA VAL A 44 2.54 1.01 2.82
C VAL A 44 1.49 0.87 3.92
N PHE A 45 0.66 1.89 4.10
CA PHE A 45 -0.42 1.90 5.08
C PHE A 45 -1.71 1.44 4.41
N GLN A 46 -2.13 0.20 4.70
CA GLN A 46 -3.29 -0.41 4.07
C GLN A 46 -3.99 -1.37 5.04
N ASP A 47 -5.12 -0.96 5.59
CA ASP A 47 -5.96 -1.77 6.47
C ASP A 47 -7.00 -2.63 5.71
N SER A 48 -7.22 -2.32 4.43
CA SER A 48 -8.26 -2.91 3.60
C SER A 48 -7.66 -3.44 2.29
N PRO A 49 -7.37 -4.75 2.18
CA PRO A 49 -6.77 -5.32 0.97
C PRO A 49 -7.78 -5.51 -0.16
N VAL A 50 -7.28 -5.53 -1.40
CA VAL A 50 -7.99 -5.91 -2.64
C VAL A 50 -7.31 -7.13 -3.27
N TRP A 51 -8.04 -7.85 -4.12
CA TRP A 51 -7.43 -8.93 -4.90
C TRP A 51 -6.52 -8.36 -5.98
N VAL A 52 -5.28 -8.85 -6.09
CA VAL A 52 -4.35 -8.45 -7.15
C VAL A 52 -4.02 -9.64 -8.05
N VAL A 53 -4.26 -9.46 -9.35
CA VAL A 53 -3.89 -10.44 -10.39
C VAL A 53 -2.68 -9.93 -11.17
N PRO A 54 -1.82 -10.82 -11.69
CA PRO A 54 -0.62 -10.41 -12.41
C PRO A 54 -0.91 -9.94 -13.84
N VAL A 55 -2.05 -10.35 -14.41
CA VAL A 55 -2.45 -10.05 -15.78
C VAL A 55 -3.96 -9.81 -15.82
N ALA A 56 -4.40 -8.97 -16.76
CA ALA A 56 -5.82 -8.77 -17.01
C ALA A 56 -6.47 -10.08 -17.44
N VAL A 57 -7.57 -10.44 -16.78
CA VAL A 57 -8.34 -11.65 -17.10
C VAL A 57 -9.79 -11.28 -17.42
N PRO A 58 -10.44 -11.99 -18.37
CA PRO A 58 -11.87 -11.82 -18.61
C PRO A 58 -12.68 -12.06 -17.32
N ARG A 59 -13.72 -11.26 -17.07
CA ARG A 59 -14.56 -11.33 -15.85
C ARG A 59 -15.38 -12.62 -15.71
N VAL A 60 -15.18 -13.60 -16.59
CA VAL A 60 -15.98 -14.84 -16.70
C VAL A 60 -15.29 -16.06 -16.05
N GLY A 61 -14.06 -15.92 -15.55
CA GLY A 61 -13.28 -17.02 -14.95
C GLY A 61 -13.13 -16.94 -13.42
N PRO A 62 -12.44 -17.91 -12.77
CA PRO A 62 -12.22 -17.94 -11.33
C PRO A 62 -11.12 -16.93 -10.90
N VAL A 63 -11.38 -15.64 -11.11
CA VAL A 63 -10.42 -14.53 -10.89
C VAL A 63 -9.84 -14.55 -9.48
N VAL A 64 -10.65 -14.89 -8.48
CA VAL A 64 -10.22 -15.00 -7.07
C VAL A 64 -9.22 -16.14 -6.88
N SER A 65 -9.40 -17.28 -7.57
CA SER A 65 -8.45 -18.40 -7.49
C SER A 65 -7.09 -18.02 -8.08
N LEU A 66 -7.09 -17.29 -9.20
CA LEU A 66 -5.86 -16.76 -9.78
C LEU A 66 -5.17 -15.74 -8.87
N ALA A 67 -5.94 -14.82 -8.28
CA ALA A 67 -5.40 -13.83 -7.34
C ALA A 67 -4.80 -14.49 -6.08
N ARG A 68 -5.47 -15.51 -5.53
CA ARG A 68 -4.96 -16.32 -4.42
C ARG A 68 -3.67 -17.04 -4.77
N LEU A 69 -3.61 -17.63 -5.97
CA LEU A 69 -2.39 -18.29 -6.45
C LEU A 69 -1.25 -17.28 -6.59
N HIS A 70 -1.52 -16.12 -7.21
CA HIS A 70 -0.54 -15.04 -7.34
C HIS A 70 -0.02 -14.56 -5.99
N LEU A 71 -0.89 -14.29 -5.02
CA LEU A 71 -0.52 -13.92 -3.66
C LEU A 71 0.35 -14.99 -2.99
N ARG A 72 -0.03 -16.27 -3.11
CA ARG A 72 0.73 -17.39 -2.54
C ARG A 72 2.12 -17.55 -3.15
N MET A 73 2.25 -17.31 -4.45
CA MET A 73 3.54 -17.42 -5.15
C MET A 73 4.45 -16.23 -4.87
N ALA A 74 3.88 -15.03 -4.71
CA ALA A 74 4.67 -13.82 -4.53
C ALA A 74 5.06 -13.55 -3.06
N VAL A 75 4.18 -13.85 -2.10
CA VAL A 75 4.36 -13.52 -0.68
C VAL A 75 4.65 -14.79 0.12
N ARG A 76 5.86 -14.91 0.67
CA ARG A 76 6.30 -16.12 1.37
C ARG A 76 5.77 -16.21 2.79
N ASP A 77 5.65 -15.08 3.47
CA ASP A 77 5.18 -15.03 4.85
C ASP A 77 3.68 -15.32 4.96
N ALA A 78 3.32 -16.26 5.85
CA ALA A 78 1.94 -16.69 6.02
C ALA A 78 1.06 -15.61 6.65
N TRP A 79 1.62 -14.80 7.55
CA TRP A 79 0.89 -13.74 8.21
C TRP A 79 0.56 -12.60 7.25
N THR A 80 1.54 -12.17 6.46
CA THR A 80 1.39 -11.15 5.42
C THR A 80 0.38 -11.56 4.37
N ARG A 81 0.38 -12.83 3.93
CA ARG A 81 -0.69 -13.36 3.05
C ARG A 81 -2.07 -13.22 3.67
N ARG A 82 -2.21 -13.45 4.97
CA ARG A 82 -3.49 -13.32 5.67
C ARG A 82 -3.95 -11.86 5.69
N LEU A 83 -3.04 -10.92 5.98
CA LEU A 83 -3.33 -9.48 5.97
C LEU A 83 -3.71 -8.97 4.57
N LEU A 84 -3.10 -9.52 3.52
CA LEU A 84 -3.39 -9.18 2.12
C LEU A 84 -4.56 -9.95 1.52
N THR A 85 -5.21 -10.85 2.27
CA THR A 85 -6.37 -11.60 1.80
C THR A 85 -7.65 -10.86 2.15
N PRO A 86 -8.42 -10.37 1.15
CA PRO A 86 -9.73 -9.79 1.39
C PRO A 86 -10.66 -10.77 2.12
N GLY A 87 -11.35 -10.27 3.15
CA GLY A 87 -12.33 -11.06 3.90
C GLY A 87 -13.55 -11.47 3.05
N ARG A 88 -14.44 -12.30 3.63
CA ARG A 88 -15.67 -12.77 2.95
C ARG A 88 -16.58 -11.63 2.47
N PHE A 89 -16.57 -10.51 3.19
CA PHE A 89 -17.30 -9.28 2.86
C PHE A 89 -16.39 -8.19 2.28
N GLY A 90 -15.13 -8.53 1.98
CA GLY A 90 -14.15 -7.62 1.40
C GLY A 90 -14.51 -7.21 -0.03
N SER A 91 -13.76 -6.22 -0.52
CA SER A 91 -13.92 -5.64 -1.85
C SER A 91 -13.91 -6.71 -2.94
N ARG A 92 -14.98 -6.72 -3.76
CA ARG A 92 -15.08 -7.52 -5.01
C ARG A 92 -14.14 -7.01 -6.10
N GLU A 93 -13.37 -5.97 -5.79
CA GLU A 93 -12.46 -5.32 -6.69
C GLU A 93 -11.22 -6.18 -6.94
N VAL A 94 -10.84 -6.25 -8.21
CA VAL A 94 -9.65 -6.95 -8.66
C VAL A 94 -8.79 -5.95 -9.41
N VAL A 95 -7.55 -5.83 -8.98
CA VAL A 95 -6.57 -4.91 -9.54
C VAL A 95 -5.52 -5.71 -10.31
N VAL A 96 -5.12 -5.21 -11.47
CA VAL A 96 -4.06 -5.82 -12.27
C VAL A 96 -2.74 -5.16 -11.89
N SER A 97 -1.84 -5.91 -11.24
CA SER A 97 -0.47 -5.47 -10.97
C SER A 97 0.45 -6.68 -10.79
N PRO A 98 1.35 -6.97 -11.75
CA PRO A 98 2.29 -8.10 -11.66
C PRO A 98 3.41 -7.88 -10.64
N SER A 99 3.70 -6.62 -10.29
CA SER A 99 4.85 -6.27 -9.46
C SER A 99 4.49 -5.89 -8.02
N TYR A 100 3.22 -5.65 -7.71
CA TYR A 100 2.81 -5.16 -6.38
C TYR A 100 3.22 -6.06 -5.23
N TYR A 101 2.86 -7.35 -5.26
CA TYR A 101 3.23 -8.26 -4.17
C TYR A 101 4.74 -8.45 -4.04
N ARG A 102 5.48 -8.45 -5.17
CA ARG A 102 6.95 -8.47 -5.14
C ARG A 102 7.53 -7.20 -4.51
N ALA A 103 6.91 -6.04 -4.74
CA ALA A 103 7.33 -4.79 -4.14
C ALA A 103 7.11 -4.79 -2.62
N LEU A 104 6.02 -5.39 -2.13
CA LEU A 104 5.77 -5.55 -0.69
C LEU A 104 6.77 -6.47 0.01
N GLU A 105 7.30 -7.48 -0.69
CA GLU A 105 8.29 -8.42 -0.14
C GLU A 105 9.73 -7.88 -0.18
N GLN A 106 9.97 -6.68 -0.73
CA GLN A 106 11.30 -6.09 -0.70
C GLN A 106 11.72 -5.76 0.75
N PRO A 107 13.00 -5.96 1.13
CA PRO A 107 13.44 -5.86 2.53
C PRO A 107 13.28 -4.45 3.13
N HIS A 108 13.28 -3.41 2.29
CA HIS A 108 13.05 -2.02 2.69
C HIS A 108 11.59 -1.57 2.57
N CYS A 109 10.69 -2.47 2.18
CA CYS A 109 9.25 -2.22 2.11
C CYS A 109 8.54 -2.90 3.29
N LYS A 110 7.69 -2.15 3.99
CA LYS A 110 6.89 -2.68 5.11
C LYS A 110 5.42 -2.39 4.91
N LEU A 111 4.60 -3.44 4.95
CA LEU A 111 3.15 -3.32 5.01
C LEU A 111 2.72 -3.03 6.45
N VAL A 112 1.99 -1.95 6.65
CA VAL A 112 1.36 -1.56 7.92
C VAL A 112 -0.14 -1.71 7.75
N ALA A 113 -0.69 -2.77 8.31
CA ALA A 113 -2.11 -3.14 8.14
C ALA A 113 -3.06 -2.50 9.17
N TRP A 114 -2.54 -1.59 10.00
CA TRP A 114 -3.33 -0.89 11.00
C TRP A 114 -3.90 0.42 10.44
N PRO A 115 -5.16 0.77 10.78
CA PRO A 115 -5.75 2.03 10.38
C PRO A 115 -4.90 3.23 10.82
N VAL A 116 -4.74 4.20 9.93
CA VAL A 116 -4.11 5.48 10.23
C VAL A 116 -5.13 6.41 10.85
N TYR A 117 -4.85 6.95 12.04
CA TYR A 117 -5.77 7.87 12.72
C TYR A 117 -5.34 9.34 12.64
N ALA A 118 -4.04 9.61 12.49
CA ALA A 118 -3.52 10.96 12.41
C ALA A 118 -2.24 11.04 11.58
N ILE A 119 -2.11 12.13 10.82
CA ILE A 119 -0.86 12.58 10.22
C ILE A 119 -0.22 13.55 11.22
N VAL A 120 1.04 13.31 11.59
CA VAL A 120 1.80 14.14 12.54
C VAL A 120 2.98 14.82 11.85
N GLU A 121 3.64 15.75 12.52
CA GLU A 121 4.70 16.60 11.97
C GLU A 121 5.83 15.83 11.25
N HIS A 122 6.23 14.69 11.82
CA HIS A 122 7.32 13.86 11.30
C HIS A 122 6.88 12.50 10.75
N GLY A 123 5.58 12.26 10.56
CA GLY A 123 5.13 10.93 10.18
C GLY A 123 3.63 10.69 10.27
N VAL A 124 3.28 9.43 10.52
CA VAL A 124 1.90 8.96 10.62
C VAL A 124 1.73 8.13 11.88
N ARG A 125 0.61 8.30 12.59
CA ARG A 125 0.24 7.48 13.73
C ARG A 125 -0.86 6.50 13.38
N THR A 126 -0.62 5.24 13.72
CA THR A 126 -1.50 4.10 13.47
C THR A 126 -2.24 3.69 14.74
N ALA A 127 -3.39 3.02 14.58
CA ALA A 127 -4.27 2.65 15.70
C ALA A 127 -3.60 1.76 16.77
N GLU A 128 -2.49 1.10 16.45
CA GLU A 128 -1.65 0.37 17.41
C GLU A 128 -0.87 1.30 18.37
N GLY A 129 -0.93 2.62 18.16
CA GLY A 129 -0.22 3.62 18.98
C GLY A 129 1.20 3.91 18.51
N ILE A 130 1.64 3.33 17.39
CA ILE A 130 2.99 3.51 16.85
C ILE A 130 3.03 4.74 15.94
N GLU A 131 4.09 5.53 16.11
CA GLU A 131 4.42 6.64 15.22
C GLU A 131 5.46 6.21 14.19
N HIS A 132 5.04 6.20 12.92
CA HIS A 132 5.89 5.87 11.80
C HIS A 132 6.50 7.15 11.25
N ARG A 133 7.76 7.42 11.60
CA ARG A 133 8.53 8.54 11.03
C ARG A 133 8.79 8.34 9.53
N LEU A 134 8.63 9.42 8.77
CA LEU A 134 8.71 9.48 7.31
C LEU A 134 9.23 10.85 6.87
N ASP A 135 10.00 10.88 5.78
CA ASP A 135 10.44 12.12 5.14
C ASP A 135 9.35 12.64 4.20
N VAL A 136 8.70 11.72 3.48
CA VAL A 136 7.64 12.00 2.49
C VAL A 136 6.42 11.10 2.74
N LEU A 137 5.22 11.67 2.62
CA LEU A 137 3.95 10.93 2.63
C LEU A 137 3.22 11.16 1.31
N ILE A 138 2.96 10.10 0.57
CA ILE A 138 2.12 10.10 -0.63
C ILE A 138 0.71 9.72 -0.18
N THR A 139 -0.27 10.62 -0.35
CA THR A 139 -1.65 10.39 0.06
C THR A 139 -2.67 10.87 -0.94
N ALA A 140 -3.79 10.15 -1.04
CA ALA A 140 -4.96 10.57 -1.82
C ALA A 140 -5.98 11.35 -0.96
N ASN A 141 -5.85 11.28 0.37
CA ASN A 141 -6.77 11.91 1.30
C ASN A 141 -6.00 12.77 2.32
N PRO A 142 -6.32 14.07 2.46
CA PRO A 142 -5.86 14.86 3.59
C PRO A 142 -6.65 14.45 4.84
N LEU A 143 -6.33 13.29 5.44
CA LEU A 143 -6.93 12.82 6.70
C LEU A 143 -6.84 13.88 7.83
N GLY A 144 -5.96 14.88 7.69
CA GLY A 144 -5.77 15.99 8.62
C GLY A 144 -6.70 17.21 8.47
N LYS A 145 -7.67 17.25 7.54
CA LYS A 145 -8.62 18.39 7.47
C LYS A 145 -9.95 18.19 8.20
N ALA A 146 -10.23 17.00 8.76
CA ALA A 146 -11.58 16.68 9.27
C ALA A 146 -11.68 16.19 10.73
N LYS A 147 -10.59 16.20 11.52
CA LYS A 147 -10.64 15.74 12.94
C LYS A 147 -9.73 16.53 13.88
N ALA A 148 -9.72 17.85 13.72
CA ALA A 148 -9.32 18.78 14.78
C ALA A 148 -10.60 19.45 15.31
N ALA A 149 -11.32 18.76 16.19
CA ALA A 149 -12.39 19.30 17.01
C ALA A 149 -12.40 18.53 18.33
#